data_AF-A0A7D6E2L0-F1
#
_entry.id   AF-A0A7D6E2L0-F1
#
_cell.length_a   1.000
_cell.length_b   1.000
_cell.length_c   1.000
_cell.angle_alpha   90.00
_cell.angle_beta   90.00
_cell.angle_gamma   90.00
#
_symmetry.space_group_name_H-M   'P 1'
#
loop_
_entity.id
_entity.type
_entity.pdbx_description
1 polymer ?
#
loop_
_entity_poly.entity_id
_entity_poly.type
_entity_poly.pdbx_seq_one_letter_code
_entity_poly.pdbx_strand_id
1 'polypeptide(L)'
;MNIQLFLLIIVVVTALAFDFTNGFHDTGNAMATSIASGALAPKVAVALSAVLNLVGAFLSTAVAATIAKGLIDSHIVTLELVFAGLVGGVIWNLLTWLLGIPSSSSHALIGGIVGATIAAVGGHGVIWRGVMSKAIIPAVVSAVLAILVGALATWLVYRITRGLPTQRTEAGFRRGQIGSASLVSLAHGTNDAQKTMGIIFLALMSYGAIPKSASVPPLWVIVACAVAMATGTYLGGWRIIRTLGKGLVEIKSPQGMAAESSSAAVILLSAHFGYALSTTQVCTGSVMGSGLGKPGGEVRWGVAGRMATAWLVTLPLAGLVGAVTYWIVHLIGGYPGAIIGFTLLLAVSGAIYRQSRKVTVDHRNVNADWKGDLTAGLDSADQQPPTGQGPRSGANAPQLGSDDSLTSGNVA
;
A
#
# COMPACT_ATOMS: atom_id res chain seq x y z
N MET A 1 28.36 1.74 25.07
CA MET A 1 27.64 2.47 24.00
C MET A 1 27.14 3.79 24.58
N ASN A 2 27.13 4.89 23.82
CA ASN A 2 26.52 6.16 24.26
C ASN A 2 24.99 6.06 24.11
N ILE A 3 24.21 6.65 25.01
CA ILE A 3 22.74 6.67 24.94
C ILE A 3 22.23 7.26 23.62
N GLN A 4 22.89 8.32 23.11
CA GLN A 4 22.54 8.93 21.83
C GLN A 4 22.78 7.96 20.66
N LEU A 5 23.85 7.16 20.71
CA LEU A 5 24.13 6.15 19.70
C LEU A 5 23.13 4.99 19.78
N PHE A 6 22.76 4.58 20.99
CA PHE A 6 21.72 3.57 21.21
C PHE A 6 20.36 4.01 20.66
N LEU A 7 19.94 5.24 20.96
CA LEU A 7 18.72 5.83 20.43
C LEU A 7 18.77 5.94 18.91
N LEU A 8 19.90 6.33 18.34
CA LEU A 8 20.07 6.39 16.88
C LEU A 8 19.88 5.02 16.24
N ILE A 9 20.47 3.96 16.81
CA ILE A 9 20.29 2.59 16.32
C ILE A 9 18.81 2.18 16.39
N ILE A 10 18.13 2.46 17.51
CA ILE A 10 16.69 2.17 17.65
C ILE A 10 15.87 2.96 16.62
N VAL A 11 16.16 4.24 16.40
CA VAL A 11 15.49 5.07 15.39
C VAL A 11 15.68 4.48 14.00
N VAL A 12 16.89 4.10 13.62
CA VAL A 12 17.18 3.50 12.31
C VAL A 12 16.43 2.18 12.15
N VAL A 13 16.48 1.29 13.14
CA VAL A 13 15.74 0.02 13.10
C VAL A 13 14.24 0.24 12.99
N THR A 14 13.69 1.19 13.76
CA THR A 14 12.26 1.50 13.74
C THR A 14 11.84 2.16 12.43
N ALA A 15 12.70 3.00 11.84
CA ALA A 15 12.47 3.60 10.53
C ALA A 15 12.47 2.55 9.42
N LEU A 16 13.42 1.60 9.43
CA LEU A 16 13.41 0.49 8.49
C LEU A 16 12.20 -0.43 8.68
N ALA A 17 11.77 -0.66 9.92
CA ALA A 17 10.53 -1.37 10.21
C ALA A 17 9.31 -0.60 9.67
N PHE A 18 9.27 0.73 9.82
CA PHE A 18 8.25 1.58 9.20
C PHE A 18 8.24 1.43 7.68
N ASP A 19 9.40 1.51 7.03
CA ASP A 19 9.50 1.40 5.57
C ASP A 19 9.09 0.03 5.05
N PHE A 20 9.46 -1.02 5.78
CA PHE A 20 8.97 -2.38 5.54
C PHE A 20 7.45 -2.45 5.69
N THR A 21 6.89 -1.83 6.74
CA THR A 21 5.44 -1.81 6.92
C THR A 21 4.73 -1.04 5.82
N ASN A 22 5.35 0.03 5.35
CA ASN A 22 4.86 0.83 4.25
C ASN A 22 4.84 0.01 2.94
N GLY A 23 5.94 -0.66 2.61
CA GLY A 23 6.04 -1.49 1.40
C GLY A 23 4.94 -2.56 1.34
N PHE A 24 4.71 -3.28 2.43
CA PHE A 24 3.66 -4.30 2.45
C PHE A 24 2.26 -3.64 2.38
N HIS A 25 2.04 -2.53 3.11
CA HIS A 25 0.75 -1.84 3.17
C HIS A 25 0.34 -1.29 1.80
N ASP A 26 1.27 -0.64 1.11
CA ASP A 26 1.03 0.07 -0.15
C ASP A 26 1.21 -0.80 -1.39
N THR A 27 1.57 -2.08 -1.22
CA THR A 27 1.46 -3.07 -2.31
C THR A 27 0.04 -3.09 -2.91
N GLY A 28 -0.98 -2.88 -2.07
CA GLY A 28 -2.36 -2.75 -2.52
C GLY A 28 -2.56 -1.62 -3.53
N ASN A 29 -1.90 -0.48 -3.33
CA ASN A 29 -2.06 0.69 -4.18
C ASN A 29 -1.51 0.48 -5.59
N ALA A 30 -0.48 -0.35 -5.74
CA ALA A 30 0.14 -0.65 -7.02
C ALA A 30 -0.40 -1.90 -7.71
N MET A 31 -0.81 -2.92 -6.94
CA MET A 31 -1.09 -4.26 -7.49
C MET A 31 -2.53 -4.74 -7.32
N ALA A 32 -3.38 -4.09 -6.50
CA ALA A 32 -4.74 -4.58 -6.31
C ALA A 32 -5.56 -4.62 -7.60
N THR A 33 -5.40 -3.61 -8.44
CA THR A 33 -6.07 -3.47 -9.74
C THR A 33 -5.65 -4.54 -10.74
N SER A 34 -4.36 -4.83 -10.84
CA SER A 34 -3.79 -5.82 -11.78
C SER A 34 -4.02 -7.25 -11.32
N ILE A 35 -4.10 -7.49 -10.00
CA ILE A 35 -4.48 -8.78 -9.42
C ILE A 35 -5.98 -9.02 -9.59
N ALA A 36 -6.82 -8.01 -9.34
CA ALA A 36 -8.27 -8.15 -9.40
C ALA A 36 -8.82 -8.31 -10.82
N SER A 37 -8.19 -7.65 -11.80
CA SER A 37 -8.52 -7.79 -13.23
C SER A 37 -8.03 -9.11 -13.84
N GLY A 38 -7.15 -9.84 -13.14
CA GLY A 38 -6.49 -11.03 -13.67
C GLY A 38 -5.36 -10.73 -14.65
N ALA A 39 -4.85 -9.50 -14.70
CA ALA A 39 -3.71 -9.15 -15.54
C ALA A 39 -2.39 -9.77 -15.05
N LEU A 40 -2.23 -9.88 -13.73
CA LEU A 40 -1.08 -10.52 -13.09
C LEU A 40 -1.54 -11.52 -12.04
N ALA A 41 -0.85 -12.66 -11.97
CA ALA A 41 -1.02 -13.58 -10.85
C ALA A 41 -0.51 -12.92 -9.55
N PRO A 42 -1.16 -13.14 -8.39
CA PRO A 42 -0.84 -12.45 -7.14
C PRO A 42 0.65 -12.45 -6.76
N LYS A 43 1.32 -13.61 -6.82
CA LYS A 43 2.75 -13.71 -6.48
C LYS A 43 3.65 -13.00 -7.49
N VAL A 44 3.29 -13.02 -8.78
CA VAL A 44 4.05 -12.34 -9.84
C VAL A 44 3.92 -10.82 -9.68
N ALA A 45 2.71 -10.35 -9.37
CA ALA A 45 2.42 -8.94 -9.13
C ALA A 45 3.29 -8.36 -8.00
N VAL A 46 3.32 -9.01 -6.83
CA VAL A 46 4.12 -8.53 -5.69
C VAL A 46 5.63 -8.64 -5.92
N ALA A 47 6.10 -9.66 -6.66
CA ALA A 47 7.52 -9.76 -7.03
C ALA A 47 7.94 -8.65 -7.99
N LEU A 48 7.15 -8.40 -9.03
CA LEU A 48 7.37 -7.29 -9.97
C LEU A 48 7.38 -5.95 -9.24
N SER A 49 6.39 -5.73 -8.37
CA SER A 49 6.28 -4.51 -7.57
C SER A 49 7.49 -4.33 -6.66
N ALA A 50 7.95 -5.38 -5.96
CA ALA A 50 9.11 -5.33 -5.09
C ALA A 50 10.40 -4.92 -5.83
N VAL A 51 10.64 -5.49 -7.02
CA VAL A 51 11.79 -5.15 -7.86
C VAL A 51 11.71 -3.69 -8.31
N LEU A 52 10.55 -3.23 -8.75
CA LEU A 52 10.38 -1.86 -9.24
C LEU A 52 10.40 -0.83 -8.09
N ASN A 53 9.89 -1.19 -6.91
CA ASN A 53 10.01 -0.40 -5.69
C ASN A 53 11.49 -0.23 -5.31
N LEU A 54 12.27 -1.32 -5.36
CA LEU A 54 13.72 -1.28 -5.14
C LEU A 54 14.40 -0.34 -6.13
N VAL A 55 14.14 -0.50 -7.44
CA VAL A 55 14.73 0.36 -8.49
C VAL A 55 14.31 1.82 -8.33
N GLY A 56 13.03 2.08 -8.09
CA GLY A 56 12.46 3.43 -7.93
C GLY A 56 13.12 4.22 -6.80
N ALA A 57 13.46 3.53 -5.70
CA ALA A 57 14.16 4.15 -4.57
C ALA A 57 15.55 4.73 -4.93
N PHE A 58 16.20 4.26 -6.00
CA PHE A 58 17.46 4.80 -6.50
C PHE A 58 17.31 5.90 -7.55
N LEU A 59 16.10 6.14 -8.08
CA LEU A 59 15.89 7.08 -9.19
C LEU A 59 15.81 8.55 -8.73
N SER A 60 15.59 8.82 -7.45
CA SER A 60 15.51 10.19 -6.93
C SER A 60 15.80 10.25 -5.44
N THR A 61 16.27 11.41 -4.99
CA THR A 61 16.47 11.79 -3.59
C THR A 61 15.81 13.13 -3.23
N ALA A 62 15.04 13.70 -4.17
CA ALA A 62 14.42 15.02 -4.04
C ALA A 62 13.38 15.11 -2.91
N VAL A 63 12.53 14.09 -2.75
CA VAL A 63 11.51 14.02 -1.69
C VAL A 63 12.16 13.88 -0.32
N ALA A 64 13.25 13.12 -0.19
CA ALA A 64 13.98 12.96 1.06
C ALA A 64 14.50 14.30 1.59
N ALA A 65 15.02 15.14 0.69
CA ALA A 65 15.48 16.49 1.03
C ALA A 65 14.35 17.41 1.53
N THR A 66 13.12 17.25 0.99
CA THR A 66 11.94 18.03 1.40
C THR A 66 11.39 17.58 2.77
N ILE A 67 11.44 16.29 3.09
CA ILE A 67 10.99 15.76 4.40
C ILE A 67 11.91 16.24 5.53
N ALA A 68 13.22 16.24 5.29
CA ALA A 68 14.19 16.77 6.25
C ALA A 68 14.01 18.27 6.54
N LYS A 69 13.38 19.03 5.63
CA LYS A 69 13.23 20.49 5.70
C LYS A 69 11.76 20.91 5.63
N GLY A 70 11.12 21.15 6.79
CA GLY A 70 9.90 21.96 6.87
C GLY A 70 8.63 21.28 7.36
N LEU A 71 8.74 20.17 8.10
CA LEU A 71 7.64 19.66 8.94
C LEU A 71 7.84 19.99 10.43
N ILE A 72 9.10 19.98 10.89
CA ILE A 72 9.49 20.29 12.27
C ILE A 72 10.67 21.27 12.23
N ASP A 73 10.76 22.13 13.24
CA ASP A 73 11.96 22.92 13.47
C ASP A 73 13.14 22.00 13.84
N SER A 74 14.19 22.01 13.01
CA SER A 74 15.37 21.15 13.17
C SER A 74 16.13 21.40 14.47
N HIS A 75 15.88 22.51 15.16
CA HIS A 75 16.45 22.80 16.47
C HIS A 75 15.77 22.05 17.62
N ILE A 76 14.55 21.53 17.40
CA ILE A 76 13.74 20.85 18.43
C ILE A 76 13.78 19.31 18.25
N VAL A 77 14.29 18.84 17.11
CA VAL A 77 14.27 17.40 16.78
C VAL A 77 15.30 16.62 17.61
N THR A 78 14.79 15.84 18.56
CA THR A 78 15.55 14.84 19.33
C THR A 78 15.33 13.43 18.78
N LEU A 79 16.27 12.52 19.04
CA LEU A 79 16.13 11.12 18.65
C LEU A 79 14.93 10.44 19.33
N GLU A 80 14.61 10.82 20.57
CA GLU A 80 13.43 10.32 21.30
C GLU A 80 12.12 10.72 20.60
N LEU A 81 12.04 11.97 20.13
CA LEU A 81 10.88 12.48 19.38
C LEU A 81 10.71 11.73 18.07
N VAL A 82 11.80 11.56 17.31
CA VAL A 82 11.76 10.83 16.03
C VAL A 82 11.37 9.38 16.25
N PHE A 83 11.94 8.72 17.27
CA PHE A 83 11.59 7.35 17.65
C PHE A 83 10.09 7.23 17.97
N ALA A 84 9.57 8.08 18.85
CA ALA A 84 8.17 8.07 19.24
C ALA A 84 7.23 8.31 18.04
N GLY A 85 7.59 9.26 17.16
CA GLY A 85 6.82 9.51 15.94
C GLY A 85 6.79 8.32 14.98
N LEU A 86 7.92 7.62 14.82
CA LEU A 86 8.02 6.40 14.02
C LEU A 86 7.16 5.26 14.60
N VAL A 87 7.16 5.09 15.93
CA VAL A 87 6.28 4.11 16.60
C VAL A 87 4.81 4.40 16.29
N GLY A 88 4.41 5.66 16.35
CA GLY A 88 3.07 6.09 15.96
C GLY A 88 2.70 5.69 14.53
N GLY A 89 3.61 5.93 13.58
CA GLY A 89 3.44 5.53 12.19
C GLY A 89 3.35 4.01 11.99
N VAL A 90 4.25 3.23 12.60
CA VAL A 90 4.29 1.76 12.49
C VAL A 90 3.02 1.13 13.03
N ILE A 91 2.63 1.50 14.25
CA ILE A 91 1.44 0.93 14.90
C ILE A 91 0.19 1.26 14.10
N TRP A 92 0.06 2.51 13.61
CA TRP A 92 -1.09 2.89 12.80
C TRP A 92 -1.15 2.10 11.48
N ASN A 93 -0.03 1.97 10.76
CA ASN A 93 0.04 1.16 9.54
C ASN A 93 -0.37 -0.31 9.77
N LEU A 94 0.10 -0.92 10.86
CA LEU A 94 -0.26 -2.30 11.21
C LEU A 94 -1.75 -2.42 11.57
N LEU A 95 -2.31 -1.45 12.31
CA LEU A 95 -3.73 -1.45 12.66
C LEU A 95 -4.62 -1.30 11.43
N THR A 96 -4.32 -0.36 10.53
CA THR A 96 -5.12 -0.16 9.32
C THR A 96 -4.99 -1.35 8.37
N TRP A 97 -3.82 -1.98 8.30
CA TRP A 97 -3.65 -3.24 7.59
C TRP A 97 -4.50 -4.38 8.16
N LEU A 98 -4.52 -4.55 9.49
CA LEU A 98 -5.34 -5.57 10.15
C LEU A 98 -6.81 -5.42 9.76
N LEU A 99 -7.30 -4.17 9.73
CA LEU A 99 -8.65 -3.81 9.33
C LEU A 99 -8.85 -3.81 7.80
N GLY A 100 -7.79 -4.03 7.02
CA GLY A 100 -7.79 -3.97 5.55
C GLY A 100 -8.22 -2.61 5.00
N ILE A 101 -7.97 -1.54 5.74
CA ILE A 101 -8.31 -0.18 5.36
C ILE A 101 -7.09 0.44 4.67
N PRO A 102 -7.19 0.85 3.40
CA PRO A 102 -6.11 1.56 2.73
C PRO A 102 -5.93 2.95 3.34
N SER A 103 -4.98 3.05 4.26
CA SER A 103 -4.52 4.27 4.93
C SER A 103 -3.25 4.82 4.30
N SER A 104 -2.96 6.10 4.54
CA SER A 104 -1.74 6.76 4.07
C SER A 104 -0.61 6.64 5.08
N SER A 105 0.43 5.87 4.77
CA SER A 105 1.66 5.79 5.58
C SER A 105 2.33 7.15 5.74
N SER A 106 2.29 8.01 4.72
CA SER A 106 2.80 9.39 4.82
C SER A 106 2.12 10.17 5.94
N HIS A 107 0.79 10.11 6.02
CA HIS A 107 0.03 10.81 7.05
C HIS A 107 0.21 10.16 8.42
N ALA A 108 0.39 8.84 8.48
CA ALA A 108 0.71 8.14 9.72
C ALA A 108 2.05 8.61 10.29
N LEU A 109 3.09 8.69 9.45
CA LEU A 109 4.41 9.19 9.82
C LEU A 109 4.36 10.66 10.26
N ILE A 110 3.76 11.52 9.44
CA ILE A 110 3.62 12.96 9.74
C ILE A 110 2.81 13.15 11.02
N GLY A 111 1.69 12.42 11.16
CA GLY A 111 0.85 12.44 12.34
C GLY A 111 1.61 12.03 13.60
N GLY A 112 2.29 10.88 13.58
CA GLY A 112 3.11 10.40 14.68
C GLY A 112 4.16 11.41 15.12
N ILE A 113 4.88 11.99 14.16
CA ILE A 113 5.89 13.03 14.42
C ILE A 113 5.27 14.30 15.00
N VAL A 114 4.16 14.79 14.44
CA VAL A 114 3.43 15.97 14.93
C VAL A 114 2.96 15.73 16.37
N GLY A 115 2.37 14.56 16.65
CA GLY A 115 1.93 14.19 17.98
C GLY A 115 3.06 14.10 19.00
N ALA A 116 4.19 13.46 18.64
CA ALA A 116 5.38 13.42 19.48
C ALA A 116 5.94 14.84 19.74
N THR A 117 5.91 15.72 18.73
CA THR A 117 6.34 17.12 18.88
C THR A 117 5.44 17.89 19.84
N ILE A 118 4.13 17.75 19.72
CA ILE A 118 3.17 18.37 20.64
C ILE A 118 3.39 17.86 22.07
N ALA A 119 3.67 16.56 22.25
CA ALA A 119 3.97 15.99 23.56
C ALA A 119 5.30 16.49 24.16
N ALA A 120 6.30 16.76 23.31
CA ALA A 120 7.63 17.20 23.72
C ALA A 120 7.69 18.67 24.11
N VAL A 121 7.10 19.54 23.30
CA VAL A 121 7.26 20.99 23.45
C VAL A 121 5.94 21.75 23.35
N GLY A 122 4.80 21.09 23.17
CA GLY A 122 3.51 21.74 22.97
C GLY A 122 3.26 22.17 21.52
N GLY A 123 2.06 22.70 21.26
CA GLY A 123 1.59 23.01 19.90
C GLY A 123 2.39 24.06 19.13
N HIS A 124 3.26 24.83 19.80
CA HIS A 124 4.09 25.85 19.15
C HIS A 124 5.35 25.27 18.48
N GLY A 125 5.78 24.06 18.84
CA GLY A 125 6.89 23.38 18.17
C GLY A 125 6.52 22.82 16.78
N VAL A 126 5.23 22.79 16.45
CA VAL A 126 4.72 22.32 15.16
C VAL A 126 4.64 23.48 14.18
N ILE A 127 5.25 23.30 13.01
CA ILE A 127 5.12 24.25 11.90
C ILE A 127 3.77 23.99 11.20
N TRP A 128 2.67 24.51 11.76
CA TRP A 128 1.31 24.28 11.25
C TRP A 128 1.14 24.64 9.77
N ARG A 129 1.80 25.72 9.31
CA ARG A 129 1.83 26.09 7.90
C ARG A 129 2.47 24.99 7.04
N GLY A 130 3.53 24.36 7.53
CA GLY A 130 4.20 23.22 6.91
C GLY A 130 3.28 22.00 6.84
N VAL A 131 2.64 21.63 7.95
CA VAL A 131 1.66 20.52 7.99
C VAL A 131 0.51 20.76 6.98
N MET A 132 -0.04 21.97 6.94
CA MET A 132 -1.14 22.29 6.03
C MET A 132 -0.69 22.27 4.56
N SER A 133 0.40 22.94 4.22
CA SER A 133 0.87 23.10 2.83
C SER A 133 1.56 21.86 2.25
N LYS A 134 2.19 21.03 3.08
CA LYS A 134 2.98 19.86 2.63
C LYS A 134 2.29 18.53 2.86
N ALA A 135 1.31 18.44 3.76
CA ALA A 135 0.58 17.20 4.04
C ALA A 135 -0.90 17.32 3.66
N ILE A 136 -1.65 18.18 4.35
CA ILE A 136 -3.12 18.17 4.29
C ILE A 136 -3.66 18.66 2.93
N ILE A 137 -3.21 19.83 2.44
CA ILE A 137 -3.69 20.38 1.16
C ILE A 137 -3.33 19.43 0.01
N PRO A 138 -2.05 19.00 -0.17
CA PRO A 138 -1.70 18.08 -1.24
C PRO A 138 -2.48 16.76 -1.18
N ALA A 139 -2.75 16.23 0.02
CA ALA A 139 -3.56 15.03 0.22
C ALA A 139 -4.97 15.15 -0.36
N VAL A 140 -5.69 16.21 0.03
CA VAL A 140 -7.07 16.43 -0.44
C VAL A 140 -7.09 16.72 -1.94
N VAL A 141 -6.21 17.63 -2.39
CA VAL A 141 -6.14 18.04 -3.80
C VAL A 141 -5.80 16.85 -4.70
N SER A 142 -4.82 16.04 -4.31
CA SER A 142 -4.41 14.88 -5.09
C SER A 142 -5.47 13.77 -5.14
N ALA A 143 -6.21 13.54 -4.05
CA ALA A 143 -7.32 12.59 -4.04
C ALA A 143 -8.41 13.01 -5.04
N VAL A 144 -8.84 14.28 -5.00
CA VAL A 144 -9.85 14.82 -5.91
C VAL A 144 -9.36 14.80 -7.35
N LEU A 145 -8.14 15.27 -7.59
CA LEU A 145 -7.55 15.27 -8.93
C LEU A 145 -7.43 13.85 -9.48
N ALA A 146 -7.01 12.88 -8.67
CA ALA A 146 -6.89 11.49 -9.07
C ALA A 146 -8.24 10.86 -9.45
N ILE A 147 -9.33 11.21 -8.75
CA ILE A 147 -10.69 10.80 -9.11
C ILE A 147 -11.08 11.39 -10.47
N LEU A 148 -10.88 12.69 -10.67
CA LEU A 148 -11.26 13.38 -11.91
C LEU A 148 -10.47 12.87 -13.11
N VAL A 149 -9.14 12.76 -12.98
CA VAL A 149 -8.26 12.27 -14.04
C VAL A 149 -8.55 10.79 -14.32
N GLY A 150 -8.73 9.96 -13.29
CA GLY A 150 -9.09 8.55 -13.45
C GLY A 150 -10.44 8.36 -14.15
N ALA A 151 -11.44 9.19 -13.82
CA ALA A 151 -12.75 9.17 -14.48
C ALA A 151 -12.66 9.59 -15.94
N LEU A 152 -11.98 10.70 -16.23
CA LEU A 152 -11.80 11.18 -17.60
C LEU A 152 -11.01 10.19 -18.46
N ALA A 153 -9.89 9.67 -17.94
CA ALA A 153 -9.06 8.70 -18.64
C ALA A 153 -9.85 7.42 -18.95
N THR A 154 -10.62 6.93 -17.97
CA THR A 154 -11.45 5.73 -18.17
C THR A 154 -12.56 6.00 -19.19
N TRP A 155 -13.27 7.11 -19.07
CA TRP A 155 -14.29 7.51 -20.03
C TRP A 155 -13.72 7.57 -21.46
N LEU A 156 -12.54 8.18 -21.63
CA LEU A 156 -11.88 8.29 -22.92
C LEU A 156 -11.49 6.92 -23.48
N VAL A 157 -10.94 6.03 -22.64
CA VAL A 157 -10.61 4.65 -23.02
C VAL A 157 -11.84 3.91 -23.55
N TYR A 158 -12.97 3.96 -22.84
CA TYR A 158 -14.21 3.31 -23.28
C TYR A 158 -14.85 4.01 -24.48
N ARG A 159 -14.67 5.33 -24.63
CA ARG A 159 -15.18 6.11 -25.76
C ARG A 159 -14.46 5.82 -27.07
N ILE A 160 -13.13 5.68 -27.03
CA ILE A 160 -12.27 5.39 -28.19
C ILE A 160 -12.43 3.94 -28.62
N THR A 161 -12.55 3.02 -27.67
CA THR A 161 -12.65 1.58 -27.95
C THR A 161 -14.06 1.11 -28.29
N ARG A 162 -15.03 2.03 -28.29
CA ARG A 162 -16.43 1.75 -28.60
C ARG A 162 -16.55 1.21 -30.04
N GLY A 163 -17.03 -0.02 -30.17
CA GLY A 163 -17.20 -0.70 -31.46
C GLY A 163 -16.08 -1.68 -31.83
N LEU A 164 -15.02 -1.79 -31.02
CA LEU A 164 -13.97 -2.81 -31.23
C LEU A 164 -14.36 -4.17 -30.61
N PRO A 165 -13.91 -5.30 -31.19
CA PRO A 165 -14.13 -6.62 -30.61
C PRO A 165 -13.50 -6.75 -29.23
N THR A 166 -14.32 -7.06 -28.21
CA THR A 166 -13.93 -7.07 -26.80
C THR A 166 -12.71 -7.95 -26.52
N GLN A 167 -12.60 -9.14 -27.13
CA GLN A 167 -11.51 -10.08 -26.87
C GLN A 167 -10.12 -9.56 -27.29
N ARG A 168 -10.00 -8.92 -28.47
CA ARG A 168 -8.72 -8.36 -28.94
C ARG A 168 -8.31 -7.16 -28.10
N THR A 169 -9.28 -6.33 -27.77
CA THR A 169 -9.12 -5.13 -26.94
C THR A 169 -8.68 -5.51 -25.52
N GLU A 170 -9.26 -6.54 -24.92
CA GLU A 170 -8.95 -6.99 -23.56
C GLU A 170 -7.54 -7.58 -23.43
N ALA A 171 -7.07 -8.33 -24.42
CA ALA A 171 -5.68 -8.82 -24.45
C ALA A 171 -4.66 -7.68 -24.53
N GLY A 172 -4.95 -6.65 -25.34
CA GLY A 172 -4.13 -5.44 -25.44
C GLY A 172 -4.09 -4.67 -24.12
N PHE A 173 -5.26 -4.41 -23.53
CA PHE A 173 -5.36 -3.74 -22.23
C PHE A 173 -4.72 -4.51 -21.10
N ARG A 174 -4.76 -5.86 -21.12
CA ARG A 174 -4.07 -6.67 -20.12
C ARG A 174 -2.55 -6.45 -20.15
N ARG A 175 -1.95 -6.39 -21.34
CA ARG A 175 -0.52 -6.08 -21.51
C ARG A 175 -0.21 -4.65 -21.10
N GLY A 176 -1.05 -3.70 -21.51
CA GLY A 176 -0.93 -2.30 -21.09
C GLY A 176 -1.00 -2.15 -19.58
N GLN A 177 -1.90 -2.89 -18.92
CA GLN A 177 -2.07 -2.87 -17.47
C GLN A 177 -0.82 -3.36 -16.74
N ILE A 178 -0.12 -4.39 -17.25
CA ILE A 178 1.16 -4.81 -16.66
C ILE A 178 2.16 -3.65 -16.70
N GLY A 179 2.21 -2.90 -17.80
CA GLY A 179 3.04 -1.70 -17.94
C GLY A 179 2.63 -0.59 -16.97
N SER A 180 1.34 -0.25 -16.86
CA SER A 180 0.88 0.80 -15.95
C SER A 180 1.06 0.43 -14.47
N ALA A 181 0.77 -0.81 -14.07
CA ALA A 181 1.03 -1.31 -12.72
C ALA A 181 2.53 -1.26 -12.37
N SER A 182 3.38 -1.53 -13.36
CA SER A 182 4.84 -1.38 -13.23
C SER A 182 5.21 0.09 -12.99
N LEU A 183 4.65 1.02 -13.77
CA LEU A 183 4.87 2.45 -13.58
C LEU A 183 4.39 2.95 -12.21
N VAL A 184 3.25 2.48 -11.71
CA VAL A 184 2.78 2.82 -10.36
C VAL A 184 3.75 2.30 -9.29
N SER A 185 4.27 1.08 -9.44
CA SER A 185 5.29 0.56 -8.50
C SER A 185 6.57 1.36 -8.55
N LEU A 186 7.06 1.68 -9.74
CA LEU A 186 8.25 2.51 -9.87
C LEU A 186 8.03 3.87 -9.22
N ALA A 187 6.92 4.53 -9.51
CA ALA A 187 6.54 5.82 -8.94
C ALA A 187 6.39 5.78 -7.42
N HIS A 188 5.82 4.70 -6.89
CA HIS A 188 5.71 4.45 -5.46
C HIS A 188 7.10 4.36 -4.83
N GLY A 189 8.02 3.56 -5.38
CA GLY A 189 9.39 3.48 -4.88
C GLY A 189 10.15 4.81 -4.91
N THR A 190 9.95 5.60 -5.97
CA THR A 190 10.55 6.94 -6.11
C THR A 190 9.96 7.95 -5.12
N ASN A 191 8.80 7.73 -4.51
CA ASN A 191 8.18 8.68 -3.57
C ASN A 191 8.33 8.22 -2.11
N ASP A 192 8.04 6.95 -1.84
CA ASP A 192 7.79 6.47 -0.49
C ASP A 192 9.05 6.08 0.27
N ALA A 193 10.00 5.37 -0.36
CA ALA A 193 11.27 5.05 0.29
C ALA A 193 12.04 6.31 0.68
N GLN A 194 11.90 7.38 -0.10
CA GLN A 194 12.54 8.66 0.19
C GLN A 194 12.07 9.30 1.51
N LYS A 195 10.84 9.03 1.96
CA LYS A 195 10.32 9.59 3.21
C LYS A 195 11.08 9.02 4.41
N THR A 196 11.26 7.70 4.44
CA THR A 196 12.05 7.02 5.47
C THR A 196 13.53 7.42 5.38
N MET A 197 14.09 7.51 4.17
CA MET A 197 15.45 8.03 3.98
C MET A 197 15.61 9.41 4.60
N GLY A 198 14.63 10.31 4.41
CA GLY A 198 14.62 11.65 5.00
C GLY A 198 14.59 11.64 6.52
N ILE A 199 13.84 10.73 7.16
CA ILE A 199 13.79 10.59 8.62
C ILE A 199 15.11 10.06 9.19
N ILE A 200 15.67 9.01 8.59
CA ILE A 200 16.98 8.48 9.02
C ILE A 200 18.05 9.55 8.82
N PHE A 201 18.01 10.27 7.70
CA PHE A 201 18.95 11.35 7.42
C PHE A 201 18.86 12.47 8.46
N LEU A 202 17.65 12.89 8.82
CA LEU A 202 17.42 13.86 9.89
C LEU A 202 17.93 13.36 11.25
N ALA A 203 17.74 12.07 11.57
CA ALA A 203 18.26 11.48 12.79
C ALA A 203 19.80 11.47 12.84
N LEU A 204 20.45 11.16 11.72
CA LEU A 204 21.92 11.20 11.59
C LEU A 204 22.47 12.63 11.74
N MET A 205 21.76 13.62 11.21
CA MET A 205 22.11 15.05 11.38
C MET A 205 21.89 15.51 12.82
N SER A 206 20.83 15.05 13.49
CA SER A 206 20.55 15.36 14.91
C SER A 206 21.61 14.74 15.83
N TYR A 207 22.04 13.52 15.56
CA TYR A 207 23.14 12.86 16.28
C TYR A 207 24.53 13.51 16.03
N GLY A 208 24.69 14.23 14.91
CA GLY A 208 25.97 14.83 14.52
C GLY A 208 26.90 13.91 13.72
N ALA A 209 26.40 12.78 13.21
CA ALA A 209 27.17 11.90 12.33
C ALA A 209 27.37 12.48 10.92
N ILE A 210 26.50 13.42 10.51
CA ILE A 210 26.53 14.06 9.19
C ILE A 210 26.38 15.58 9.35
N PRO A 211 27.11 16.40 8.57
CA PRO A 211 26.96 17.84 8.59
C PRO A 211 25.52 18.29 8.29
N LYS A 212 25.07 19.35 8.96
CA LYS A 212 23.73 19.94 8.72
C LYS A 212 23.55 20.53 7.31
N SER A 213 24.65 20.78 6.60
CA SER A 213 24.69 21.26 5.22
C SER A 213 24.54 20.16 4.18
N ALA A 214 24.62 18.88 4.57
CA ALA A 214 24.48 17.77 3.64
C ALA A 214 23.09 17.77 2.98
N SER A 215 23.05 17.58 1.66
CA SER A 215 21.83 17.62 0.86
C SER A 215 21.33 16.23 0.45
N VAL A 216 22.18 15.20 0.55
CA VAL A 216 21.89 13.85 0.07
C VAL A 216 22.14 12.82 1.18
N PRO A 217 21.20 11.87 1.41
CA PRO A 217 21.41 10.78 2.34
C PRO A 217 22.60 9.87 1.94
N PRO A 218 23.32 9.28 2.89
CA PRO A 218 24.34 8.28 2.59
C PRO A 218 23.78 7.08 1.81
N LEU A 219 24.61 6.48 0.95
CA LEU A 219 24.21 5.36 0.11
C LEU A 219 23.64 4.17 0.92
N TRP A 220 24.20 3.88 2.11
CA TRP A 220 23.69 2.80 2.95
C TRP A 220 22.25 3.04 3.42
N VAL A 221 21.84 4.30 3.64
CA VAL A 221 20.47 4.66 4.01
C VAL A 221 19.54 4.35 2.85
N ILE A 222 19.94 4.75 1.65
CA ILE A 222 19.19 4.51 0.40
C ILE A 222 18.99 3.01 0.20
N VAL A 223 20.08 2.23 0.26
CA VAL A 223 20.05 0.77 0.09
C VAL A 223 19.19 0.10 1.17
N ALA A 224 19.35 0.48 2.44
CA ALA A 224 18.61 -0.13 3.55
C ALA A 224 17.09 0.13 3.43
N CYS A 225 16.68 1.37 3.13
CA CYS A 225 15.27 1.72 2.91
C CYS A 225 14.72 0.97 1.69
N ALA A 226 15.44 1.00 0.56
CA ALA A 226 15.02 0.32 -0.66
C ALA A 226 14.79 -1.18 -0.44
N VAL A 227 15.70 -1.86 0.27
CA VAL A 227 15.57 -3.29 0.62
C VAL A 227 14.42 -3.54 1.60
N ALA A 228 14.27 -2.70 2.64
CA ALA A 228 13.19 -2.82 3.61
C ALA A 228 11.82 -2.70 2.93
N MET A 229 11.62 -1.65 2.13
CA MET A 229 10.39 -1.43 1.37
C MET A 229 10.14 -2.55 0.35
N ALA A 230 11.15 -2.98 -0.41
CA ALA A 230 10.99 -4.07 -1.38
C ALA A 230 10.62 -5.40 -0.72
N THR A 231 11.24 -5.72 0.42
CA THR A 231 10.92 -6.94 1.18
C THR A 231 9.51 -6.89 1.75
N GLY A 232 9.09 -5.75 2.30
CA GLY A 232 7.71 -5.54 2.71
C GLY A 232 6.74 -5.72 1.55
N THR A 233 7.05 -5.11 0.40
CA THR A 233 6.24 -5.21 -0.82
C THR A 233 6.06 -6.66 -1.27
N TYR A 234 7.13 -7.45 -1.22
CA TYR A 234 7.12 -8.85 -1.62
C TYR A 234 6.23 -9.73 -0.73
N LEU A 235 6.20 -9.46 0.58
CA LEU A 235 5.28 -10.15 1.50
C LEU A 235 3.82 -9.80 1.22
N GLY A 236 3.61 -8.62 0.62
CA GLY A 236 2.33 -8.12 0.13
C GLY A 236 1.48 -7.49 1.23
N GLY A 237 0.30 -7.04 0.84
CA GLY A 237 -0.67 -6.43 1.76
C GLY A 237 -2.03 -7.06 1.56
N TRP A 238 -2.12 -8.39 1.60
CA TRP A 238 -3.27 -9.15 1.06
C TRP A 238 -4.65 -8.65 1.52
N ARG A 239 -4.77 -8.21 2.78
CA ARG A 239 -5.99 -7.59 3.31
C ARG A 239 -6.36 -6.31 2.55
N ILE A 240 -5.41 -5.42 2.33
CA ILE A 240 -5.60 -4.16 1.59
C ILE A 240 -5.80 -4.43 0.10
N ILE A 241 -5.03 -5.36 -0.48
CA ILE A 241 -5.18 -5.81 -1.88
C ILE A 241 -6.61 -6.27 -2.13
N ARG A 242 -7.17 -7.09 -1.23
CA ARG A 242 -8.55 -7.58 -1.30
C ARG A 242 -9.56 -6.43 -1.24
N THR A 243 -9.40 -5.49 -0.30
CA THR A 243 -10.29 -4.33 -0.16
C THR A 243 -10.29 -3.45 -1.41
N LEU A 244 -9.11 -3.10 -1.94
CA LEU A 244 -9.01 -2.25 -3.13
C LEU A 244 -9.46 -2.97 -4.41
N GLY A 245 -9.11 -4.25 -4.54
CA GLY A 245 -9.35 -5.02 -5.76
C GLY A 245 -10.79 -5.52 -5.93
N LYS A 246 -11.47 -5.87 -4.82
CA LYS A 246 -12.83 -6.43 -4.85
C LYS A 246 -13.85 -5.61 -4.06
N GLY A 247 -13.41 -4.77 -3.13
CA GLY A 247 -14.29 -4.04 -2.21
C GLY A 247 -14.79 -2.70 -2.74
N LEU A 248 -14.04 -2.00 -3.60
CA LEU A 248 -14.38 -0.62 -4.01
C LEU A 248 -15.11 -0.53 -5.35
N VAL A 249 -14.53 -1.10 -6.40
CA VAL A 249 -15.06 -1.11 -7.79
C VAL A 249 -14.76 -2.48 -8.40
N GLU A 250 -15.63 -2.99 -9.28
CA GLU A 250 -15.30 -4.14 -10.11
C GLU A 250 -14.39 -3.74 -11.27
N ILE A 251 -13.14 -4.21 -11.23
CA ILE A 251 -12.08 -3.74 -12.12
C ILE A 251 -11.89 -4.70 -13.30
N LYS A 252 -12.08 -4.19 -14.51
CA LYS A 252 -11.62 -4.82 -15.76
C LYS A 252 -10.31 -4.20 -16.24
N SER A 253 -9.55 -4.92 -17.06
CA SER A 253 -8.23 -4.46 -17.55
C SER A 253 -8.19 -3.06 -18.17
N PRO A 254 -9.18 -2.62 -18.98
CA PRO A 254 -9.18 -1.25 -19.52
C PRO A 254 -9.30 -0.17 -18.43
N GLN A 255 -10.12 -0.42 -17.39
CA GLN A 255 -10.26 0.48 -16.24
C GLN A 255 -9.00 0.48 -15.39
N GLY A 256 -8.47 -0.73 -15.11
CA GLY A 256 -7.25 -0.89 -14.33
C GLY A 256 -6.07 -0.16 -14.97
N MET A 257 -5.88 -0.30 -16.28
CA MET A 257 -4.84 0.42 -17.01
C MET A 257 -5.02 1.94 -16.93
N ALA A 258 -6.26 2.44 -17.08
CA ALA A 258 -6.55 3.87 -17.00
C ALA A 258 -6.30 4.43 -15.58
N ALA A 259 -6.76 3.71 -14.55
CA ALA A 259 -6.57 4.07 -13.14
C ALA A 259 -5.08 4.09 -12.76
N GLU A 260 -4.34 3.06 -13.11
CA GLU A 260 -2.90 2.94 -12.82
C GLU A 260 -2.10 4.00 -13.57
N SER A 261 -2.38 4.22 -14.86
CA SER A 261 -1.68 5.26 -15.64
C SER A 261 -1.93 6.65 -15.06
N SER A 262 -3.18 6.94 -14.65
CA SER A 262 -3.54 8.20 -13.99
C SER A 262 -2.80 8.36 -12.65
N SER A 263 -2.75 7.28 -11.86
CA SER A 263 -2.05 7.26 -10.57
C SER A 263 -0.56 7.49 -10.75
N ALA A 264 0.08 6.77 -11.67
CA ALA A 264 1.50 6.90 -11.97
C ALA A 264 1.84 8.33 -12.44
N ALA A 265 1.02 8.92 -13.32
CA ALA A 265 1.23 10.27 -13.79
C ALA A 265 1.17 11.30 -12.64
N VAL A 266 0.15 11.22 -11.77
CA VAL A 266 0.00 12.13 -10.63
C VAL A 266 1.14 11.96 -9.62
N ILE A 267 1.54 10.72 -9.31
CA ILE A 267 2.62 10.43 -8.36
C ILE A 267 3.97 10.92 -8.91
N LEU A 268 4.30 10.60 -10.17
CA LEU A 268 5.57 11.01 -10.77
C LEU A 268 5.67 12.51 -10.95
N LEU A 269 4.59 13.18 -11.37
CA LEU A 269 4.56 14.63 -11.51
C LEU A 269 4.78 15.31 -10.15
N SER A 270 4.15 14.80 -9.10
CA SER A 270 4.36 15.27 -7.73
C SER A 270 5.80 15.06 -7.25
N ALA A 271 6.36 13.88 -7.48
CA ALA A 271 7.73 13.57 -7.11
C ALA A 271 8.72 14.48 -7.84
N HIS A 272 8.44 14.82 -9.11
CA HIS A 272 9.22 15.76 -9.90
C HIS A 272 9.24 17.17 -9.28
N PHE A 273 8.09 17.64 -8.78
CA PHE A 273 8.00 18.91 -8.05
C PHE A 273 8.41 18.82 -6.58
N GLY A 274 8.86 17.65 -6.11
CA GLY A 274 9.33 17.44 -4.73
C GLY A 274 8.22 17.46 -3.68
N TYR A 275 6.94 17.31 -4.08
CA TYR A 275 5.82 17.21 -3.15
C TYR A 275 5.67 15.78 -2.63
N ALA A 276 5.54 15.64 -1.30
CA ALA A 276 5.31 14.37 -0.63
C ALA A 276 3.81 14.02 -0.63
N LEU A 277 3.30 13.53 -1.76
CA LEU A 277 1.91 13.09 -1.86
C LEU A 277 1.66 11.74 -1.19
N SER A 278 0.38 11.50 -0.85
CA SER A 278 -0.11 10.18 -0.48
C SER A 278 -0.42 9.36 -1.74
N THR A 279 0.45 8.40 -2.02
CA THR A 279 0.23 7.33 -3.01
C THR A 279 -1.11 6.62 -2.80
N THR A 280 -1.47 6.31 -1.55
CA THR A 280 -2.75 5.65 -1.22
C THR A 280 -3.98 6.42 -1.69
N GLN A 281 -4.03 7.73 -1.42
CA GLN A 281 -5.18 8.57 -1.79
C GLN A 281 -5.24 8.79 -3.30
N VAL A 282 -4.08 8.92 -3.96
CA VAL A 282 -4.00 9.03 -5.42
C VAL A 282 -4.47 7.72 -6.07
N CYS A 283 -3.91 6.57 -5.70
CA CYS A 283 -4.29 5.29 -6.28
C CYS A 283 -5.76 4.95 -6.01
N THR A 284 -6.21 5.08 -4.76
CA THR A 284 -7.61 4.82 -4.41
C THR A 284 -8.55 5.79 -5.12
N GLY A 285 -8.17 7.06 -5.22
CA GLY A 285 -8.91 8.08 -5.96
C GLY A 285 -9.04 7.74 -7.44
N SER A 286 -7.95 7.35 -8.10
CA SER A 286 -7.99 6.91 -9.51
C SER A 286 -8.77 5.61 -9.72
N VAL A 287 -8.72 4.66 -8.79
CA VAL A 287 -9.57 3.45 -8.83
C VAL A 287 -11.05 3.83 -8.72
N MET A 288 -11.41 4.69 -7.77
CA MET A 288 -12.77 5.21 -7.63
C MET A 288 -13.22 5.97 -8.89
N GLY A 289 -12.35 6.84 -9.41
CA GLY A 289 -12.55 7.56 -10.67
C GLY A 289 -12.80 6.61 -11.85
N SER A 290 -12.06 5.51 -11.94
CA SER A 290 -12.28 4.51 -12.98
C SER A 290 -13.61 3.76 -12.88
N GLY A 291 -14.20 3.69 -11.69
CA GLY A 291 -15.58 3.26 -11.49
C GLY A 291 -16.57 4.27 -12.07
N LEU A 292 -16.40 5.56 -11.73
CA LEU A 292 -17.26 6.66 -12.20
C LEU A 292 -17.17 6.90 -13.72
N GLY A 293 -15.99 6.72 -14.30
CA GLY A 293 -15.75 6.96 -15.72
C GLY A 293 -16.21 5.83 -16.66
N LYS A 294 -16.55 4.65 -16.12
CA LYS A 294 -17.01 3.52 -16.93
C LYS A 294 -18.53 3.60 -17.16
N PRO A 295 -19.02 3.39 -18.39
CA PRO A 295 -20.45 3.23 -18.65
C PRO A 295 -21.04 2.06 -17.83
N GLY A 296 -22.02 2.36 -16.99
CA GLY A 296 -22.63 1.38 -16.07
C GLY A 296 -21.70 0.90 -14.96
N GLY A 297 -20.64 1.65 -14.65
CA GLY A 297 -19.76 1.35 -13.51
C GLY A 297 -20.42 1.67 -12.17
N GLU A 298 -20.17 0.81 -11.18
CA GLU A 298 -20.65 1.00 -9.81
C GLU A 298 -19.48 1.23 -8.85
N VAL A 299 -19.63 2.23 -7.99
CA VAL A 299 -18.71 2.51 -6.87
C VAL A 299 -19.43 2.18 -5.58
N ARG A 300 -18.80 1.35 -4.73
CA ARG A 300 -19.35 0.99 -3.42
C ARG A 300 -19.08 2.12 -2.41
N TRP A 301 -19.96 3.11 -2.39
CA TRP A 301 -19.82 4.32 -1.57
C TRP A 301 -19.66 4.08 -0.06
N GLY A 302 -20.21 3.00 0.48
CA GLY A 302 -20.00 2.62 1.88
C GLY A 302 -18.52 2.31 2.19
N VAL A 303 -17.82 1.65 1.26
CA VAL A 303 -16.38 1.37 1.40
C VAL A 303 -15.57 2.64 1.16
N ALA A 304 -15.94 3.46 0.17
CA ALA A 304 -15.31 4.75 -0.09
C ALA A 304 -15.39 5.69 1.12
N GLY A 305 -16.56 5.79 1.77
CA GLY A 305 -16.76 6.61 2.97
C GLY A 305 -15.94 6.13 4.17
N ARG A 306 -15.83 4.80 4.37
CA ARG A 306 -14.92 4.20 5.37
C ARG A 306 -13.46 4.59 5.11
N MET A 307 -13.00 4.55 3.85
CA MET A 307 -11.64 4.95 3.47
C MET A 307 -11.41 6.44 3.72
N ALA A 308 -12.33 7.30 3.29
CA ALA A 308 -12.24 8.75 3.52
C ALA A 308 -12.19 9.09 5.02
N THR A 309 -13.01 8.42 5.84
CA THR A 309 -12.97 8.56 7.30
C THR A 309 -11.62 8.15 7.85
N ALA A 310 -11.09 7.01 7.39
CA ALA A 310 -9.77 6.54 7.79
C ALA A 310 -8.66 7.54 7.43
N TRP A 311 -8.72 8.16 6.24
CA TRP A 311 -7.76 9.19 5.84
C TRP A 311 -7.78 10.41 6.75
N LEU A 312 -8.98 10.86 7.17
CA LEU A 312 -9.13 11.98 8.10
C LEU A 312 -8.58 11.66 9.50
N VAL A 313 -8.86 10.46 10.03
CA VAL A 313 -8.45 10.10 11.39
C VAL A 313 -7.01 9.58 11.49
N THR A 314 -6.36 9.29 10.36
CA THR A 314 -5.00 8.74 10.34
C THR A 314 -3.98 9.65 11.02
N LEU A 315 -3.97 10.93 10.64
CA LEU A 315 -3.03 11.90 11.20
C LEU A 315 -3.21 12.07 12.72
N PRO A 316 -4.42 12.35 13.26
CA PRO A 316 -4.59 12.53 14.70
C PRO A 316 -4.38 11.25 15.50
N LEU A 317 -4.80 10.08 15.01
CA LEU A 317 -4.67 8.83 15.77
C LEU A 317 -3.23 8.29 15.75
N ALA A 318 -2.52 8.38 14.63
CA ALA A 318 -1.07 8.12 14.62
C ALA A 318 -0.32 9.11 15.52
N GLY A 319 -0.74 10.38 15.52
CA GLY A 319 -0.21 11.40 16.42
C GLY A 319 -0.46 11.10 17.90
N LEU A 320 -1.64 10.60 18.26
CA LEU A 320 -1.92 10.17 19.62
C LEU A 320 -0.98 9.05 20.07
N VAL A 321 -0.74 8.05 19.23
CA VAL A 321 0.21 6.97 19.53
C VAL A 321 1.64 7.52 19.67
N GLY A 322 2.04 8.44 18.79
CA GLY A 322 3.34 9.11 18.87
C GLY A 322 3.50 9.93 20.16
N ALA A 323 2.47 10.69 20.55
CA ALA A 323 2.45 11.48 21.79
C ALA A 323 2.57 10.60 23.04
N VAL A 324 1.76 9.53 23.12
CA VAL A 324 1.79 8.57 24.23
C VAL A 324 3.15 7.88 24.31
N THR A 325 3.71 7.46 23.18
CA THR A 325 5.03 6.85 23.13
C THR A 325 6.11 7.81 23.63
N TYR A 326 6.05 9.08 23.19
CA TYR A 326 6.99 10.09 23.63
C TYR A 326 6.93 10.30 25.15
N TRP A 327 5.74 10.44 25.73
CA TRP A 327 5.59 10.57 27.18
C TRP A 327 6.16 9.37 27.93
N ILE A 328 5.90 8.14 27.50
CA ILE A 328 6.44 6.95 28.16
C ILE A 328 7.97 6.97 28.11
N VAL A 329 8.54 7.20 26.92
CA VAL A 329 10.00 7.18 26.73
C VAL A 329 10.67 8.31 27.52
N HIS A 330 10.10 9.51 27.47
CA HIS A 330 10.67 10.71 28.09
C HIS A 330 10.55 10.72 29.61
N LEU A 331 9.40 10.29 30.16
CA LEU A 331 9.18 10.24 31.62
C LEU A 331 10.09 9.22 32.30
N ILE A 332 10.34 8.07 31.66
CA ILE A 332 11.24 7.06 32.18
C ILE A 332 12.69 7.48 31.94
N GLY A 333 12.98 8.04 30.77
CA GLY A 333 14.28 8.58 30.38
C GLY A 333 15.36 7.51 30.12
N GLY A 334 16.41 7.94 29.41
CA GLY A 334 17.62 7.14 29.20
C GLY A 334 17.38 5.79 28.53
N TYR A 335 18.22 4.80 28.88
CA TYR A 335 18.10 3.45 28.34
C TYR A 335 16.77 2.77 28.67
N PRO A 336 16.27 2.83 29.93
CA PRO A 336 15.02 2.15 30.27
C PRO A 336 13.82 2.67 29.49
N GLY A 337 13.70 3.98 29.28
CA GLY A 337 12.62 4.56 28.49
C GLY A 337 12.63 4.08 27.04
N ALA A 338 13.80 4.10 26.39
CA ALA A 338 13.96 3.62 25.02
C ALA A 338 13.69 2.11 24.89
N ILE A 339 14.18 1.29 25.83
CA ILE A 339 13.95 -0.16 25.82
C ILE A 339 12.45 -0.46 26.00
N ILE A 340 11.79 0.17 26.97
CA ILE A 340 10.36 -0.04 27.22
C ILE A 340 9.54 0.39 26.01
N GLY A 341 9.81 1.55 25.43
CA GLY A 341 9.13 2.01 24.21
C GLY A 341 9.29 1.02 23.06
N PHE A 342 10.50 0.48 22.85
CA PHE A 342 10.75 -0.50 21.80
C PHE A 342 10.09 -1.86 22.08
N THR A 343 10.11 -2.33 23.33
CA THR A 343 9.42 -3.55 23.73
C THR A 343 7.90 -3.43 23.55
N LEU A 344 7.31 -2.28 23.90
CA LEU A 344 5.88 -2.02 23.68
C LEU A 344 5.54 -2.02 22.18
N LEU A 345 6.37 -1.40 21.34
CA LEU A 345 6.23 -1.49 19.88
C LEU A 345 6.17 -2.95 19.40
N LEU A 346 7.10 -3.80 19.85
CA LEU A 346 7.14 -5.22 19.49
C LEU A 346 5.92 -5.99 20.01
N ALA A 347 5.52 -5.72 21.25
CA ALA A 347 4.37 -6.39 21.87
C ALA A 347 3.05 -6.06 21.15
N VAL A 348 2.80 -4.78 20.86
CA VAL A 348 1.60 -4.35 20.13
C VAL A 348 1.63 -4.88 18.70
N SER A 349 2.78 -4.80 18.01
CA SER A 349 2.94 -5.35 16.66
C SER A 349 2.68 -6.86 16.63
N GLY A 350 3.19 -7.60 17.62
CA GLY A 350 2.95 -9.03 17.78
C GLY A 350 1.50 -9.37 18.07
N ALA A 351 0.81 -8.57 18.88
CA ALA A 351 -0.62 -8.72 19.14
C ALA A 351 -1.47 -8.50 17.87
N ILE A 352 -1.16 -7.45 17.09
CA ILE A 352 -1.79 -7.18 15.79
C ILE A 352 -1.55 -8.35 14.83
N TYR A 353 -0.31 -8.83 14.73
CA TYR A 353 0.03 -9.97 13.90
C TYR A 353 -0.74 -11.22 14.30
N ARG A 354 -0.78 -11.56 15.61
CA ARG A 354 -1.54 -12.70 16.12
C ARG A 354 -3.03 -12.59 15.79
N GLN A 355 -3.62 -11.39 15.94
CA GLN A 355 -5.01 -11.15 15.57
C GLN A 355 -5.25 -11.35 14.06
N SER A 356 -4.30 -10.94 13.21
CA SER A 356 -4.39 -11.13 11.76
C SER A 356 -4.42 -12.61 11.33
N ARG A 357 -3.88 -13.51 12.16
CA ARG A 357 -3.83 -14.96 11.90
C ARG A 357 -5.14 -15.69 12.19
N LYS A 358 -6.09 -15.06 12.88
CA LYS A 358 -7.42 -15.68 13.13
C LYS A 358 -8.19 -15.92 11.85
N VAL A 359 -8.08 -14.99 10.89
CA VAL A 359 -8.67 -15.10 9.55
C VAL A 359 -7.60 -14.74 8.54
N THR A 360 -7.02 -15.73 7.88
CA THR A 360 -5.89 -15.50 6.98
C THR A 360 -6.35 -15.03 5.62
N VAL A 361 -5.87 -13.87 5.19
CA VAL A 361 -5.99 -13.41 3.80
C VAL A 361 -4.61 -13.55 3.16
N ASP A 362 -4.51 -14.29 2.07
CA ASP A 362 -3.27 -14.55 1.35
C ASP A 362 -3.48 -14.60 -0.17
N HIS A 363 -2.40 -14.85 -0.92
CA HIS A 363 -2.40 -14.97 -2.37
C HIS A 363 -3.40 -15.99 -2.96
N ARG A 364 -3.90 -16.95 -2.19
CA ARG A 364 -4.85 -17.99 -2.64
C ARG A 364 -6.29 -17.51 -2.57
N ASN A 365 -6.62 -16.68 -1.57
CA ASN A 365 -7.99 -16.23 -1.32
C ASN A 365 -8.20 -14.72 -1.54
N VAL A 366 -7.17 -13.95 -1.88
CA VAL A 366 -7.26 -12.49 -2.11
C VAL A 366 -8.32 -12.12 -3.15
N ASN A 367 -8.56 -12.98 -4.14
CA ASN A 367 -9.52 -12.78 -5.22
C ASN A 367 -10.90 -13.40 -4.98
N ALA A 368 -11.15 -14.06 -3.84
CA ALA A 368 -12.46 -14.62 -3.52
C ALA A 368 -13.52 -13.51 -3.43
N ASP A 369 -14.79 -13.84 -3.67
CA ASP A 369 -15.87 -12.85 -3.79
C ASP A 369 -16.04 -12.00 -2.53
N TRP A 370 -16.43 -10.74 -2.74
CA TRP A 370 -16.63 -9.76 -1.67
C TRP A 370 -18.06 -9.83 -1.12
N LYS A 371 -18.24 -10.43 0.06
CA LYS A 371 -19.53 -10.58 0.76
C LYS A 371 -19.79 -9.45 1.77
N GLY A 372 -19.61 -8.21 1.34
CA GLY A 372 -19.93 -7.01 2.14
C GLY A 372 -18.82 -6.53 3.08
N ASP A 373 -17.97 -7.42 3.60
CA ASP A 373 -16.82 -7.04 4.44
C ASP A 373 -15.54 -7.82 4.11
N LEU A 374 -14.39 -7.36 4.64
CA LEU A 374 -13.05 -7.87 4.32
C LEU A 374 -12.91 -9.38 4.52
N THR A 375 -13.34 -9.88 5.68
CA THR A 375 -13.22 -11.28 6.08
C THR A 375 -14.48 -12.08 5.84
N ALA A 376 -15.57 -11.44 5.43
CA ALA A 376 -16.84 -12.11 5.22
C ALA A 376 -16.71 -13.23 4.17
N GLY A 377 -17.07 -14.45 4.57
CA GLY A 377 -16.97 -15.65 3.73
C GLY A 377 -15.59 -16.32 3.70
N LEU A 378 -14.62 -15.84 4.48
CA LEU A 378 -13.31 -16.50 4.66
C LEU A 378 -13.23 -17.34 5.95
N ASP A 379 -14.19 -17.15 6.87
CA ASP A 379 -14.27 -17.84 8.16
C ASP A 379 -14.77 -19.30 8.04
N SER A 380 -15.21 -19.70 6.84
CA SER A 380 -15.56 -21.08 6.50
C SER A 380 -14.31 -21.79 5.95
N ALA A 381 -13.66 -22.56 6.83
CA ALA A 381 -12.44 -23.34 6.62
C ALA A 381 -12.43 -24.21 5.34
N ASP A 382 -11.23 -24.63 4.89
CA ASP A 382 -11.03 -25.86 4.10
C ASP A 382 -11.90 -26.07 2.86
N GLN A 383 -12.22 -25.01 2.11
CA GLN A 383 -12.65 -25.22 0.72
C GLN A 383 -11.42 -25.59 -0.11
N GLN A 384 -11.09 -26.89 -0.08
CA GLN A 384 -10.43 -27.58 -1.18
C GLN A 384 -10.97 -27.01 -2.49
N PRO A 385 -10.11 -26.60 -3.44
CA PRO A 385 -10.59 -26.26 -4.77
C PRO A 385 -11.43 -27.44 -5.28
N PRO A 386 -12.52 -27.20 -6.03
CA PRO A 386 -13.30 -28.29 -6.59
C PRO A 386 -12.32 -29.17 -7.37
N THR A 387 -12.04 -30.35 -6.81
CA THR A 387 -11.26 -31.38 -7.48
C THR A 387 -11.95 -31.60 -8.81
N GLY A 388 -11.20 -31.38 -9.89
CA GLY A 388 -11.72 -31.40 -11.24
C GLY A 388 -12.62 -32.62 -11.45
N GLN A 389 -13.91 -32.38 -11.66
CA GLN A 389 -14.64 -33.27 -12.53
C GLN A 389 -14.05 -33.04 -13.92
N GLY A 390 -13.14 -33.94 -14.29
CA GLY A 390 -12.64 -34.04 -15.65
C GLY A 390 -13.80 -34.16 -16.65
N PRO A 391 -13.53 -33.96 -17.95
CA PRO A 391 -14.58 -33.94 -18.94
C PRO A 391 -15.35 -35.25 -18.86
N ARG A 392 -16.67 -35.19 -18.64
CA ARG A 392 -17.55 -36.34 -18.89
C ARG A 392 -17.50 -36.61 -20.39
N SER A 393 -16.55 -37.45 -20.80
CA SER A 393 -16.61 -38.18 -22.06
C SER A 393 -17.71 -39.23 -21.90
N GLY A 394 -18.95 -38.81 -22.14
CA GLY A 394 -20.08 -39.69 -22.39
C GLY A 394 -20.33 -39.67 -23.88
N ALA A 395 -19.78 -40.67 -24.58
CA ALA A 395 -19.94 -40.87 -26.01
C ALA A 395 -21.44 -41.05 -26.35
N ASN A 396 -22.02 -40.08 -27.05
CA ASN A 396 -23.15 -40.34 -27.93
C ASN A 396 -22.57 -40.75 -29.29
N ALA A 397 -22.38 -42.06 -29.48
CA ALA A 397 -22.20 -42.66 -30.80
C ALA A 397 -23.52 -43.30 -31.25
N PRO A 398 -23.92 -43.17 -32.53
CA PRO A 398 -25.18 -43.74 -33.03
C PRO A 398 -25.12 -45.27 -33.11
N GLN A 399 -26.20 -45.95 -32.74
CA GLN A 399 -26.38 -47.39 -33.02
C GLN A 399 -26.45 -47.61 -34.53
N LEU A 400 -25.38 -48.13 -35.10
CA LEU A 400 -25.36 -48.80 -36.41
C LEU A 400 -25.61 -50.28 -36.17
N GLY A 401 -26.67 -50.80 -36.79
CA GLY A 401 -27.02 -52.20 -36.77
C GLY A 401 -25.97 -53.06 -37.46
N SER A 402 -25.81 -54.28 -36.95
CA SER A 402 -25.19 -55.38 -37.68
C SER A 402 -26.00 -56.63 -37.38
N ASP A 403 -26.79 -57.03 -38.38
CA ASP A 403 -27.22 -58.41 -38.59
C ASP A 403 -25.98 -59.32 -38.60
N ASP A 404 -26.08 -60.45 -37.89
CA ASP A 404 -25.79 -61.79 -38.43
C ASP A 404 -25.72 -62.81 -37.28
N SER A 405 -26.84 -63.48 -37.05
CA SER A 405 -26.84 -64.82 -36.42
C SER A 405 -27.54 -65.78 -37.37
N LEU A 406 -26.73 -66.42 -38.21
CA LEU A 406 -27.07 -67.66 -38.90
C LEU A 406 -27.34 -68.75 -37.84
N THR A 407 -28.52 -69.35 -37.88
CA THR A 407 -28.70 -70.83 -37.86
C THR A 407 -30.18 -71.17 -38.01
N SER A 408 -30.55 -71.56 -39.22
CA SER A 408 -31.72 -72.38 -39.51
C SER A 408 -31.41 -73.85 -39.16
N GLY A 409 -32.37 -74.53 -38.54
CA GLY A 409 -32.26 -75.96 -38.24
C GLY A 409 -33.46 -76.48 -37.44
N ASN A 410 -34.56 -76.78 -38.16
CA ASN A 410 -35.68 -77.60 -37.69
C ASN A 410 -35.20 -78.91 -37.05
N VAL A 411 -35.90 -79.41 -36.02
CA VAL A 411 -36.47 -80.77 -35.93
C VAL A 411 -37.50 -80.84 -34.78
N ALA A 412 -38.69 -81.33 -35.14
CA ALA A 412 -39.79 -81.95 -34.37
C ALA A 412 -40.57 -81.13 -33.33
#